data_AF-A0A2G6PW58-F1
#
_entry.id   AF-A0A2G6PW58-F1
#
_cell.length_a   1.000
_cell.length_b   1.000
_cell.length_c   1.000
_cell.angle_alpha   90.00
_cell.angle_beta   90.00
_cell.angle_gamma   90.00
#
_symmetry.space_group_name_H-M   'P 1'
#
loop_
_entity.id
_entity.type
_entity.pdbx_description
1 polymer ?
#
loop_
_entity_poly.entity_id
_entity_poly.type
_entity_poly.pdbx_seq_one_letter_code
_entity_poly.pdbx_strand_id
1 'polypeptide(L)' 'MQALILQRDQNDSNRKLAPLKKAEDAIFIDTTNLTKKEVLTKILNKVQG' A
#
# COMPACT_ATOMS: atom_id res chain seq x y z
N MET A 1 20.76 -5.02 0.70
CA MET A 1 19.35 -5.49 0.82
C MET A 1 18.33 -4.38 0.57
N GLN A 2 18.45 -3.19 1.19
CA GLN A 2 17.48 -2.09 0.99
C GLN A 2 17.55 -1.43 -0.41
N ALA A 3 18.72 -1.38 -1.04
CA ALA A 3 18.90 -0.73 -2.35
C ALA A 3 18.01 -1.30 -3.46
N LEU A 4 17.79 -2.62 -3.48
CA LEU A 4 16.93 -3.28 -4.48
C LEU A 4 15.45 -2.91 -4.29
N ILE A 5 15.00 -2.79 -3.03
CA ILE A 5 13.61 -2.41 -2.71
C ILE A 5 13.36 -0.96 -3.14
N LEU A 6 14.28 -0.05 -2.79
CA LEU A 6 14.19 1.37 -3.17
C LEU A 6 14.16 1.55 -4.69
N GLN A 7 15.03 0.85 -5.42
CA GLN A 7 15.06 0.91 -6.88
C GLN A 7 13.74 0.41 -7.48
N ARG A 8 13.15 -0.67 -6.93
CA ARG A 8 11.86 -1.17 -7.39
C ARG A 8 10.73 -0.17 -7.13
N ASP A 9 10.68 0.40 -5.93
CA ASP A 9 9.62 1.35 -5.55
C ASP A 9 9.65 2.61 -6.45
N GLN A 10 10.85 3.09 -6.78
CA GLN A 10 11.04 4.19 -7.75
C GLN A 10 10.57 3.80 -9.15
N ASN A 11 10.92 2.60 -9.63
CA ASN A 11 10.53 2.14 -10.96
C ASN A 11 9.02 1.96 -11.08
N ASP A 12 8.38 1.36 -10.07
CA ASP A 12 6.93 1.07 -10.08
C ASP A 12 6.11 2.37 -10.01
N SER A 13 6.55 3.36 -9.24
CA SER A 13 5.85 4.65 -9.10
C SER A 13 6.00 5.55 -10.34
N ASN A 14 7.09 5.41 -11.11
CA ASN A 14 7.41 6.29 -12.25
C ASN A 14 7.11 5.67 -13.63
N ARG A 15 6.56 4.46 -13.69
CA ARG A 15 6.29 3.78 -14.97
C ARG A 15 5.23 4.53 -15.79
N LYS A 16 5.50 4.76 -17.08
CA LYS A 16 4.58 5.47 -17.99
C LYS A 16 3.22 4.78 -18.15
N LEU A 17 3.20 3.44 -18.11
CA LEU A 17 2.00 2.63 -18.22
C LEU A 17 1.64 2.05 -16.84
N ALA A 18 0.39 2.28 -16.39
CA ALA A 18 -0.12 1.81 -15.10
C ALA A 18 0.87 2.02 -13.93
N PRO A 19 1.23 3.28 -13.60
CA PRO A 19 2.10 3.58 -12.46
C PRO A 19 1.44 3.14 -11.15
N LEU A 20 2.26 2.74 -10.18
CA LEU A 20 1.79 2.43 -8.83
C LEU A 20 1.46 3.74 -8.09
N LYS A 21 0.19 4.16 -8.15
CA LYS A 21 -0.33 5.37 -7.49
C LYS A 21 -1.62 5.03 -6.73
N LYS A 22 -1.86 5.72 -5.62
CA LYS A 22 -3.13 5.64 -4.89
C LYS A 22 -4.25 6.26 -5.72
N ALA A 23 -5.41 5.60 -5.77
CA ALA A 23 -6.63 6.20 -6.32
C ALA A 23 -7.13 7.33 -5.41
N GLU A 24 -7.97 8.22 -5.93
CA GLU A 24 -8.46 9.38 -5.20
C GLU A 24 -9.39 9.01 -4.05
N ASP A 25 -10.14 7.92 -4.20
CA ASP A 25 -11.05 7.33 -3.22
C ASP A 25 -10.37 6.27 -2.34
N ALA A 26 -9.07 6.00 -2.55
CA ALA A 26 -8.37 4.94 -1.84
C ALA A 26 -8.22 5.26 -0.35
N ILE A 27 -8.65 4.33 0.50
CA ILE A 27 -8.43 4.39 1.94
C ILE A 27 -7.00 3.94 2.25
N PHE A 28 -6.18 4.84 2.81
CA PHE A 28 -4.82 4.50 3.21
C PHE A 28 -4.78 3.81 4.58
N ILE A 29 -4.13 2.64 4.63
CA ILE A 29 -3.88 1.88 5.86
C ILE A 29 -2.39 1.60 5.95
N ASP A 30 -1.72 2.21 6.93
CA ASP A 30 -0.32 1.89 7.26
C ASP A 30 -0.26 0.62 8.13
N THR A 31 0.54 -0.35 7.68
CA THR A 31 0.70 -1.66 8.32
C THR A 31 2.08 -1.87 8.93
N THR A 32 2.93 -0.84 8.98
CA THR A 32 4.36 -0.96 9.38
C THR A 32 4.54 -1.68 10.72
N ASN A 33 3.68 -1.39 11.70
CA ASN A 33 3.76 -1.92 13.06
C ASN A 33 2.53 -2.77 13.45
N LEU A 34 1.82 -3.33 12.46
CA LEU A 34 0.60 -4.11 12.69
C LEU A 34 0.82 -5.59 12.42
N THR A 35 0.17 -6.41 13.23
CA THR A 35 0.01 -7.84 12.95
C THR A 35 -1.01 -8.05 11.82
N LYS A 36 -0.94 -9.20 11.15
CA LYS A 36 -1.89 -9.59 10.10
C LYS A 36 -3.35 -9.54 10.57
N LYS A 37 -3.62 -9.90 11.84
CA LYS A 37 -4.96 -9.84 12.43
C LYS A 37 -5.47 -8.41 12.56
N GLU A 38 -4.63 -7.49 13.04
CA GLU A 38 -5.00 -6.07 13.18
C GLU A 38 -5.24 -5.40 11.83
N VAL A 39 -4.44 -5.75 10.81
CA VAL A 39 -4.65 -5.29 9.43
C VAL A 39 -6.01 -5.75 8.91
N LEU A 40 -6.35 -7.04 9.08
CA LEU A 40 -7.64 -7.58 8.67
C LEU A 40 -8.81 -6.86 9.33
N THR A 41 -8.75 -6.67 10.64
CA THR A 41 -9.79 -5.93 11.39
C THR A 41 -9.95 -4.49 10.87
N LYS A 42 -8.85 -3.80 10.58
CA LYS A 42 -8.91 -2.44 10.01
C LYS A 42 -9.57 -2.42 8.63
N ILE A 43 -9.30 -3.40 7.78
CA ILE A 43 -9.93 -3.50 6.45
C ILE A 43 -11.44 -3.74 6.60
N LEU A 44 -11.85 -4.72 7.42
CA LEU A 44 -13.26 -5.06 7.61
C LEU A 44 -14.08 -3.87 8.12
N ASN A 45 -13.54 -3.11 9.09
CA ASN A 45 -14.20 -1.91 9.63
C ASN A 45 -14.38 -0.77 8.61
N LYS A 46 -13.65 -0.79 7.49
CA LYS A 46 -13.77 0.23 6.43
C LYS A 46 -14.72 -0.20 5.31
N VAL A 47 -14.98 -1.49 5.18
CA VAL A 47 -15.88 -2.06 4.15
C VAL A 47 -17.29 -2.27 4.70
N GLN A 48 -17.42 -2.64 5.97
CA GLN A 48 -18.71 -2.83 6.62
C GLN A 48 -19.22 -1.49 7.15
N GLY A 49 -19.97 -0.80 6.29
CA GLY A 49 -20.82 0.35 6.62
C GLY A 49 -22.24 0.08 6.15
#